data_AF-A0A2H0SAE7-F1
#
_entry.id   AF-A0A2H0SAE7-F1
#
_cell.length_a   1.000
_cell.length_b   1.000
_cell.length_c   1.000
_cell.angle_alpha   90.00
_cell.angle_beta   90.00
_cell.angle_gamma   90.00
#
_symmetry.space_group_name_H-M   'P 1'
#
loop_
_entity.id
_entity.type
_entity.pdbx_description
1 polymer ?
#
loop_
_entity_poly.entity_id
_entity_poly.type
_entity_poly.pdbx_seq_one_letter_code
_entity_poly.pdbx_strand_id
1 'polypeptide(L)'
;MQNQPYNLSEFADSVLSAAGFAQLPDAAQEEFKQQIIAEATERIGLMALGELPEDQLKEYERLATTSKDPANDSAVNKFIVNAIPDFEKKVVLTLKAYALEFIEEAQKARQGNS
;
A
#
# COMPACT_ATOMS: atom_id res chain seq x y z
N MET A 1 -6.25 -6.27 16.55
CA MET A 1 -6.28 -6.66 15.13
C MET A 1 -5.30 -5.76 14.42
N GLN A 2 -4.16 -6.28 13.95
CA GLN A 2 -3.25 -5.69 12.96
C GLN A 2 -2.01 -6.60 12.91
N ASN A 3 -1.95 -7.51 11.94
CA ASN A 3 -0.74 -8.29 11.62
C ASN A 3 -0.30 -8.00 10.18
N GLN A 4 -0.45 -6.74 9.73
CA GLN A 4 0.28 -6.26 8.56
C GLN A 4 1.60 -5.69 9.06
N PRO A 5 2.76 -6.05 8.48
CA PRO A 5 4.08 -5.60 8.95
C PRO A 5 4.35 -4.10 8.74
N TYR A 6 3.35 -3.35 8.28
CA TYR A 6 3.41 -1.93 7.95
C TYR A 6 2.10 -1.24 8.38
N ASN A 7 2.23 0.00 8.87
CA ASN A 7 1.10 0.85 9.23
C ASN A 7 0.82 1.82 8.07
N LEU A 8 -0.17 1.50 7.23
CA LEU A 8 -0.52 2.34 6.08
C LEU A 8 -1.03 3.74 6.48
N SER A 9 -1.59 3.88 7.68
CA SER A 9 -2.04 5.17 8.20
C SER A 9 -0.86 6.10 8.46
N GLU A 10 0.16 5.61 9.18
CA GLU A 10 1.40 6.36 9.44
C GLU A 10 2.20 6.61 8.15
N PHE A 11 2.22 5.64 7.23
CA PHE A 11 2.80 5.82 5.91
C PHE A 11 2.13 7.00 5.18
N ALA A 12 0.81 7.00 5.08
CA ALA A 12 0.08 8.06 4.40
C ALA A 12 0.29 9.44 5.05
N ASP A 13 0.30 9.51 6.38
CA ASP A 13 0.64 10.75 7.11
C ASP A 13 2.04 11.27 6.73
N SER A 14 3.02 10.37 6.63
CA SER A 14 4.38 10.74 6.24
C SER A 14 4.47 11.27 4.81
N VAL A 15 3.72 10.66 3.88
CA VAL A 15 3.66 11.05 2.46
C VAL A 15 3.00 12.43 2.31
N LEU A 16 1.86 12.66 2.99
CA LEU A 16 1.17 13.96 2.98
C LEU A 16 2.06 15.08 3.52
N SER A 17 2.74 14.82 4.62
CA SER A 17 3.68 15.77 5.21
C SER A 17 4.81 16.11 4.23
N ALA A 18 5.44 15.11 3.63
CA ALA A 18 6.53 15.30 2.67
C ALA A 18 6.09 15.97 1.35
N ALA A 19 4.86 15.74 0.90
CA ALA A 19 4.25 16.42 -0.25
C ALA A 19 3.88 17.89 0.06
N GLY A 20 3.95 18.31 1.34
CA GLY A 20 3.58 19.64 1.78
C GLY A 20 2.07 19.86 1.82
N PHE A 21 1.31 18.82 2.14
CA PHE A 21 -0.14 18.85 2.32
C PHE A 21 -0.58 18.93 3.78
N ALA A 22 0.37 18.96 4.73
CA ALA A 22 0.09 19.11 6.17
C ALA A 22 -0.63 20.41 6.57
N GLN A 23 -0.68 21.41 5.67
CA GLN A 23 -1.39 22.68 5.87
C GLN A 23 -2.78 22.71 5.21
N LEU A 24 -3.20 21.64 4.55
CA LEU A 24 -4.58 21.55 4.04
C LEU A 24 -5.58 21.44 5.20
N PRO A 25 -6.86 21.79 4.99
CA PRO A 25 -7.89 21.51 5.99
C PRO A 25 -7.97 20.02 6.32
N ASP A 26 -8.27 19.67 7.59
CA ASP A 26 -8.31 18.29 8.07
C ASP A 26 -9.14 17.35 7.19
N ALA A 27 -10.30 17.82 6.71
CA ALA A 27 -11.16 17.03 5.81
C ALA A 27 -10.46 16.68 4.48
N ALA A 28 -9.67 17.60 3.93
CA ALA A 28 -8.91 17.36 2.70
C ALA A 28 -7.69 16.46 2.96
N GLN A 29 -7.02 16.62 4.12
CA GLN A 29 -5.94 15.72 4.52
C GLN A 29 -6.46 14.28 4.66
N GLU A 30 -7.61 14.09 5.30
CA GLU A 30 -8.22 12.77 5.46
C GLU A 30 -8.59 12.15 4.11
N GLU A 31 -9.15 12.93 3.18
CA GLU A 31 -9.46 12.44 1.83
C GLU A 31 -8.21 11.94 1.10
N PHE A 32 -7.13 12.74 1.07
CA PHE A 32 -5.88 12.30 0.45
C PHE A 32 -5.25 11.12 1.19
N LYS A 33 -5.36 11.08 2.52
CA LYS A 33 -4.87 9.95 3.33
C LYS A 33 -5.54 8.65 2.91
N GLN A 34 -6.87 8.64 2.76
CA GLN A 34 -7.61 7.46 2.32
C GLN A 34 -7.22 7.05 0.89
N GLN A 35 -6.98 8.01 -0.01
CA GLN A 35 -6.51 7.74 -1.37
C GLN A 35 -5.12 7.09 -1.36
N ILE A 36 -4.17 7.65 -0.59
CA ILE A 36 -2.81 7.10 -0.46
C ILE A 36 -2.85 5.69 0.12
N ILE A 37 -3.68 5.44 1.15
CA ILE A 37 -3.84 4.10 1.74
C ILE A 37 -4.40 3.12 0.71
N ALA A 38 -5.43 3.51 -0.05
CA ALA A 38 -6.06 2.66 -1.04
C ALA A 38 -5.06 2.26 -2.14
N GLU A 39 -4.33 3.23 -2.70
CA GLU A 39 -3.36 2.97 -3.76
C GLU A 39 -2.14 2.19 -3.24
N ALA A 40 -1.65 2.49 -2.04
CA ALA A 40 -0.59 1.72 -1.39
C ALA A 40 -1.00 0.24 -1.21
N THR A 41 -2.24 0.00 -0.78
CA THR A 41 -2.80 -1.35 -0.64
C THR A 41 -2.85 -2.08 -1.98
N GLU A 42 -3.33 -1.41 -3.02
CA GLU A 42 -3.38 -1.95 -4.38
C GLU A 42 -1.98 -2.32 -4.91
N ARG A 43 -1.01 -1.41 -4.78
CA ARG A 43 0.37 -1.63 -5.23
C ARG A 43 1.04 -2.78 -4.49
N ILE A 44 0.78 -2.94 -3.19
CA ILE A 44 1.27 -4.11 -2.43
C ILE A 44 0.61 -5.40 -2.94
N GLY A 45 -0.70 -5.37 -3.22
CA GLY A 45 -1.41 -6.51 -3.79
C GLY A 45 -0.85 -6.93 -5.16
N LEU A 46 -0.60 -5.96 -6.05
CA LEU A 46 0.01 -6.21 -7.36
C LEU A 46 1.44 -6.73 -7.25
N MET A 47 2.24 -6.18 -6.34
CA MET A 47 3.58 -6.71 -6.04
C MET A 47 3.48 -8.17 -5.57
N ALA A 48 2.59 -8.46 -4.64
CA ALA A 48 2.43 -9.81 -4.12
C ALA A 48 2.03 -10.80 -5.24
N LEU A 49 1.06 -10.43 -6.08
CA LEU A 49 0.64 -11.24 -7.22
C LEU A 49 1.77 -11.47 -8.24
N GLY A 50 2.64 -10.49 -8.47
CA GLY A 50 3.78 -10.62 -9.38
C GLY A 50 4.89 -11.55 -8.88
N GLU A 51 4.92 -11.85 -7.59
CA GLU A 51 5.93 -12.71 -6.96
C GLU A 51 5.45 -14.16 -6.79
N LEU A 52 4.14 -14.40 -6.87
CA LEU A 52 3.57 -15.73 -6.71
C LEU A 52 3.71 -16.54 -8.01
N PRO A 53 4.29 -17.76 -7.96
CA PRO A 53 4.28 -18.67 -9.10
C PRO A 53 2.85 -19.18 -9.40
N GLU A 54 2.63 -19.68 -10.61
CA GLU A 54 1.29 -20.04 -11.12
C GLU A 54 0.55 -21.07 -10.25
N ASP A 55 1.28 -22.01 -9.65
CA ASP A 55 0.74 -23.01 -8.74
C ASP A 55 0.27 -22.39 -7.40
N GLN A 56 0.92 -21.32 -6.96
CA GLN A 56 0.58 -20.58 -5.74
C GLN A 56 -0.51 -19.53 -5.97
N LEU A 57 -0.64 -18.97 -7.18
CA LEU A 57 -1.72 -18.04 -7.54
C LEU A 57 -3.10 -18.66 -7.35
N LYS A 58 -3.29 -19.94 -7.71
CA LYS A 58 -4.57 -20.64 -7.52
C LYS A 58 -4.94 -20.79 -6.05
N GLU A 59 -3.95 -21.04 -5.19
CA GLU A 59 -4.16 -21.13 -3.75
C GLU A 59 -4.47 -19.75 -3.15
N TYR A 60 -3.80 -18.70 -3.61
CA TYR A 60 -4.12 -17.33 -3.23
C TYR A 60 -5.56 -16.95 -3.61
N GLU A 61 -5.97 -17.20 -4.85
CA GLU A 61 -7.34 -16.96 -5.31
C GLU A 61 -8.37 -17.71 -4.47
N ARG A 62 -8.10 -18.98 -4.14
CA ARG A 62 -8.96 -19.79 -3.27
C ARG A 62 -9.08 -19.17 -1.87
N LEU A 63 -7.96 -18.76 -1.28
CA LEU A 63 -7.97 -18.14 0.05
C LEU A 63 -8.70 -16.79 0.04
N ALA A 64 -8.43 -15.95 -0.96
CA ALA A 64 -9.05 -14.64 -1.12
C ALA A 64 -10.56 -14.74 -1.37
N THR A 65 -11.03 -15.67 -2.20
CA THR A 65 -12.47 -15.84 -2.48
C THR A 65 -13.27 -16.40 -1.30
N THR A 66 -12.62 -17.14 -0.40
CA THR A 66 -13.27 -17.69 0.80
C THR A 66 -13.31 -16.71 1.98
N SER A 67 -12.47 -15.67 1.94
CA SER A 67 -12.45 -14.65 2.98
C SER A 67 -13.46 -13.53 2.69
N LYS A 68 -14.13 -13.04 3.73
CA LYS A 68 -14.99 -11.86 3.64
C LYS A 68 -14.19 -10.56 3.52
N ASP A 69 -12.94 -10.57 3.98
CA ASP A 69 -12.03 -9.44 3.95
C ASP A 69 -10.59 -9.98 3.79
N PRO A 70 -10.17 -10.29 2.55
CA PRO A 70 -8.88 -10.93 2.29
C PRO A 70 -7.68 -10.11 2.80
N ALA A 71 -7.78 -8.78 2.78
CA ALA A 71 -6.72 -7.90 3.24
C ALA A 71 -6.45 -8.07 4.75
N ASN A 72 -7.49 -8.30 5.54
CA ASN A 72 -7.39 -8.50 6.99
C ASN A 72 -7.43 -9.96 7.43
N ASP A 73 -7.53 -10.90 6.48
CA ASP A 73 -7.60 -12.33 6.77
C ASP A 73 -6.25 -12.90 7.20
N SER A 74 -6.20 -13.57 8.35
CA SER A 74 -4.95 -14.11 8.86
C SER A 74 -4.38 -15.23 7.99
N ALA A 75 -5.24 -16.03 7.34
CA ALA A 75 -4.79 -17.13 6.49
C ALA A 75 -4.21 -16.59 5.17
N VAL A 76 -4.87 -15.60 4.56
CA VAL A 76 -4.36 -14.91 3.36
C VAL A 76 -3.01 -14.25 3.67
N ASN A 77 -2.92 -13.46 4.76
CA ASN A 77 -1.69 -12.78 5.14
C ASN A 77 -0.54 -13.76 5.42
N LYS A 78 -0.79 -14.85 6.15
CA LYS A 78 0.22 -15.89 6.41
C LYS A 78 0.68 -16.58 5.13
N PHE A 79 -0.23 -16.83 4.20
CA PHE A 79 0.11 -17.42 2.92
C PHE A 79 1.09 -16.53 2.17
N ILE A 80 0.76 -15.24 1.98
CA ILE A 80 1.59 -14.29 1.24
C ILE A 80 2.99 -14.19 1.87
N VAL A 81 3.07 -14.00 3.19
CA VAL A 81 4.35 -13.82 3.92
C VAL A 81 5.26 -15.05 3.78
N ASN A 82 4.68 -16.25 3.74
CA ASN A 82 5.48 -17.49 3.60
C ASN A 82 5.81 -17.82 2.14
N ALA A 83 4.93 -17.45 1.22
CA ALA A 83 5.06 -17.73 -0.20
C ALA A 83 6.10 -16.82 -0.87
N ILE A 84 6.22 -15.58 -0.42
CA ILE A 84 7.07 -14.55 -1.03
C ILE A 84 8.35 -14.36 -0.20
N PRO A 85 9.53 -14.71 -0.73
CA PRO A 85 10.80 -14.43 -0.07
C PRO A 85 11.00 -12.92 0.12
N ASP A 86 11.55 -12.53 1.28
CA ASP A 86 11.81 -11.13 1.63
C ASP A 86 10.57 -10.22 1.51
N PHE A 87 9.37 -10.76 1.74
CA PHE A 87 8.10 -10.04 1.57
C PHE A 87 8.10 -8.64 2.19
N GLU A 88 8.50 -8.52 3.47
CA GLU A 88 8.54 -7.23 4.18
C GLU A 88 9.45 -6.21 3.48
N LYS A 89 10.62 -6.65 3.02
CA LYS A 89 11.56 -5.79 2.28
C LYS A 89 10.96 -5.34 0.96
N LYS A 90 10.27 -6.23 0.23
CA LYS A 90 9.59 -5.90 -1.02
C LYS A 90 8.48 -4.89 -0.79
N VAL A 91 7.67 -5.05 0.26
CA VAL A 91 6.65 -4.06 0.64
C VAL A 91 7.28 -2.70 0.92
N VAL A 92 8.35 -2.64 1.72
CA VAL A 92 9.04 -1.37 2.01
C VAL A 92 9.54 -0.71 0.73
N LEU A 93 10.10 -1.47 -0.22
CA LEU A 93 10.56 -0.94 -1.49
C LEU A 93 9.40 -0.42 -2.36
N THR A 94 8.29 -1.15 -2.43
CA THR A 94 7.08 -0.75 -3.15
C THR A 94 6.51 0.54 -2.58
N LEU A 95 6.34 0.64 -1.26
CA LEU A 95 5.83 1.83 -0.59
C LEU A 95 6.77 3.03 -0.77
N LYS A 96 8.09 2.81 -0.71
CA LYS A 96 9.07 3.87 -0.92
C LYS A 96 9.04 4.39 -2.36
N ALA A 97 8.94 3.51 -3.34
CA ALA A 97 8.82 3.91 -4.75
C ALA A 97 7.56 4.75 -4.97
N TYR A 98 6.41 4.27 -4.46
CA TYR A 98 5.17 5.00 -4.54
C TYR A 98 5.22 6.38 -3.86
N ALA A 99 5.77 6.44 -2.64
CA ALA A 99 5.92 7.72 -1.92
C ALA A 99 6.74 8.73 -2.73
N LEU A 100 7.85 8.30 -3.34
CA LEU A 100 8.69 9.16 -4.17
C LEU A 100 7.93 9.68 -5.39
N GLU A 101 7.23 8.79 -6.12
CA GLU A 101 6.39 9.16 -7.26
C GLU A 101 5.35 10.21 -6.88
N PHE A 102 4.58 9.94 -5.82
CA PHE A 102 3.52 10.83 -5.35
C PHE A 102 4.07 12.21 -4.94
N ILE A 103 5.16 12.25 -4.17
CA ILE A 103 5.77 13.51 -3.71
C ILE A 103 6.28 14.32 -4.90
N GLU A 104 6.94 13.68 -5.87
CA GLU A 104 7.41 14.35 -7.08
C GLU A 104 6.27 14.94 -7.90
N GLU A 105 5.19 14.19 -8.09
CA GLU A 105 4.00 14.64 -8.83
C GLU A 105 3.30 15.80 -8.12
N ALA A 106 3.12 15.71 -6.80
CA ALA A 106 2.55 16.78 -5.99
C ALA A 106 3.38 18.07 -6.08
N GLN A 107 4.71 17.96 -6.05
CA GLN A 107 5.60 19.11 -6.19
C GLN A 107 5.55 19.72 -7.59
N LYS A 108 5.54 18.90 -8.65
CA LYS A 108 5.39 19.35 -10.04
C LYS A 108 4.08 20.09 -10.26
N ALA A 109 2.97 19.54 -9.77
CA ALA A 109 1.64 20.16 -9.88
C ALA A 109 1.57 21.55 -9.21
N ARG A 110 2.35 21.76 -8.14
CA ARG A 110 2.45 23.06 -7.46
C ARG A 110 3.31 24.07 -8.21
N GLN A 111 4.37 23.62 -8.87
CA GLN A 111 5.28 24.49 -9.64
C GLN A 111 4.72 24.88 -11.02
N GLY A 112 3.92 24.01 -11.64
CA GLY A 112 3.31 24.25 -12.96
C GLY A 112 2.09 25.19 -12.96
N ASN A 113 1.61 25.60 -11.79
CA ASN A 113 0.51 26.56 -11.62
C ASN A 113 0.99 27.97 -11.20
N SER A 114 2.28 28.28 -11.38
CA SER A 114 2.88 29.60 -11.12
C SER A 114 3.14 30.37 -12.41
#